data_AF-A0A920CWH0-F1
#
_entry.id   AF-A0A920CWH0-F1
#
_cell.length_a   1.000
_cell.length_b   1.000
_cell.length_c   1.000
_cell.angle_alpha   90.00
_cell.angle_beta   90.00
_cell.angle_gamma   90.00
#
_symmetry.space_group_name_H-M   'P 1'
#
loop_
_entity.id
_entity.type
_entity.pdbx_description
1 polymer ?
#
loop_
_entity_poly.entity_id
_entity_poly.type
_entity_poly.pdbx_seq_one_letter_code
_entity_poly.pdbx_strand_id
1 'polypeptide(L)'
;MTKEEFIAIGLTEEQATKAAAASAEELKGFIPKARFDELNEAKKKAEKDVTDRDKQIEELGKTAGLSEELKKQIETLQTENKTAKEKYETELQDIKMTNALRHKLEGKVHDVDLVIGMIDKKLIKLGDDGNVIHGYDEQEKTLQESKAFLFKSEESQQQQQTPPGFKVGGGGNPNPPAATATLKDAIAAHFQKS
;
A
#
# COMPACT_ATOMS: atom_id res chain seq x y z
N MET A 1 19.85 2.05 -6.61
CA MET A 1 21.20 2.02 -7.21
C MET A 1 21.92 0.76 -6.75
N THR A 2 22.81 0.20 -7.56
CA THR A 2 23.64 -0.96 -7.20
C THR A 2 24.84 -0.53 -6.35
N LYS A 3 25.53 -1.51 -5.74
CA LYS A 3 26.75 -1.25 -4.96
C LYS A 3 27.82 -0.55 -5.81
N GLU A 4 27.99 -0.96 -7.06
CA GLU A 4 28.97 -0.42 -7.99
C GLU A 4 28.67 1.05 -8.34
N GLU A 5 27.39 1.38 -8.53
CA GLU A 5 26.95 2.75 -8.77
C GLU A 5 27.21 3.65 -7.54
N PHE A 6 27.01 3.11 -6.31
CA PHE A 6 27.32 3.83 -5.08
C PHE A 6 28.84 4.04 -4.88
N ILE A 7 29.67 3.06 -5.24
CA ILE A 7 31.14 3.21 -5.22
C ILE A 7 31.58 4.26 -6.25
N ALA A 8 30.98 4.26 -7.44
CA ALA A 8 31.31 5.22 -8.50
C ALA A 8 31.02 6.67 -8.10
N ILE A 9 30.05 6.92 -7.20
CA ILE A 9 29.78 8.25 -6.64
C ILE A 9 30.58 8.57 -5.36
N GLY A 10 31.53 7.72 -4.97
CA GLY A 10 32.51 8.00 -3.91
C GLY A 10 32.24 7.37 -2.55
N LEU A 11 31.28 6.44 -2.41
CA LEU A 11 31.10 5.69 -1.16
C LEU A 11 32.16 4.60 -1.01
N THR A 12 32.58 4.34 0.24
CA THR A 12 33.44 3.19 0.53
C THR A 12 32.69 1.88 0.29
N GLU A 13 33.41 0.77 0.14
CA GLU A 13 32.78 -0.52 -0.14
C GLU A 13 31.75 -0.94 0.92
N GLU A 14 32.04 -0.66 2.20
CA GLU A 14 31.13 -0.95 3.31
C GLU A 14 29.88 -0.05 3.27
N GLN A 15 30.05 1.25 2.99
CA GLN A 15 28.94 2.20 2.87
C GLN A 15 28.07 1.89 1.65
N ALA A 16 28.67 1.56 0.51
CA ALA A 16 27.97 1.20 -0.72
C ALA A 16 27.18 -0.10 -0.56
N THR A 17 27.70 -1.07 0.19
CA THR A 17 26.97 -2.31 0.49
C THR A 17 25.74 -2.03 1.36
N LYS A 18 25.88 -1.21 2.41
CA LYS A 18 24.73 -0.80 3.26
C LYS A 18 23.71 0.04 2.48
N ALA A 19 24.16 0.98 1.66
CA ALA A 19 23.31 1.84 0.84
C ALA A 19 22.56 1.05 -0.24
N ALA A 20 23.22 0.09 -0.90
CA ALA A 20 22.58 -0.79 -1.87
C ALA A 20 21.52 -1.69 -1.23
N ALA A 21 21.80 -2.23 -0.03
CA ALA A 21 20.82 -3.01 0.72
C ALA A 21 19.60 -2.17 1.13
N ALA A 22 19.82 -0.96 1.67
CA ALA A 22 18.73 -0.04 2.03
C ALA A 22 17.92 0.40 0.80
N SER A 23 18.59 0.73 -0.32
CA SER A 23 17.93 1.08 -1.58
C SER A 23 17.13 -0.08 -2.14
N ALA A 24 17.64 -1.31 -2.06
CA ALA A 24 16.90 -2.50 -2.48
C ALA A 24 15.67 -2.74 -1.59
N GLU A 25 15.80 -2.54 -0.27
CA GLU A 25 14.68 -2.67 0.68
C GLU A 25 13.60 -1.63 0.42
N GLU A 26 13.98 -0.37 0.22
CA GLU A 26 13.07 0.73 -0.11
C GLU A 26 12.30 0.42 -1.41
N LEU A 27 12.99 -0.08 -2.43
CA LEU A 27 12.39 -0.35 -3.74
C LEU A 27 11.49 -1.58 -3.79
N LYS A 28 11.47 -2.46 -2.76
CA LYS A 28 10.59 -3.66 -2.75
C LYS A 28 9.10 -3.33 -2.89
N GLY A 29 8.67 -2.16 -2.42
CA GLY A 29 7.28 -1.70 -2.53
C GLY A 29 6.96 -0.97 -3.84
N PHE A 30 7.95 -0.69 -4.69
CA PHE A 30 7.78 0.14 -5.88
C PHE A 30 7.54 -0.68 -7.14
N ILE A 31 6.67 -0.17 -8.01
CA ILE A 31 6.48 -0.75 -9.34
C ILE A 31 7.57 -0.21 -10.29
N PRO A 32 8.32 -1.09 -10.98
CA PRO A 32 9.31 -0.65 -11.96
C PRO A 32 8.67 0.21 -13.05
N LYS A 33 9.35 1.29 -13.48
CA LYS A 33 8.83 2.22 -14.50
C LYS A 33 8.35 1.51 -15.76
N ALA A 34 9.13 0.54 -16.27
CA ALA A 34 8.75 -0.22 -17.46
C ALA A 34 7.41 -0.96 -17.28
N ARG A 35 7.17 -1.53 -16.08
CA ARG A 35 5.90 -2.21 -15.75
C ARG A 35 4.75 -1.21 -15.59
N PHE A 36 5.03 -0.05 -14.98
CA PHE A 36 4.06 1.05 -14.90
C PHE A 36 3.64 1.53 -16.29
N ASP A 37 4.61 1.80 -17.17
CA ASP A 37 4.37 2.25 -18.54
C ASP A 37 3.57 1.19 -19.33
N GLU A 38 3.94 -0.09 -19.23
CA GLU A 38 3.21 -1.20 -19.86
C GLU A 38 1.74 -1.25 -19.42
N LEU A 39 1.49 -1.19 -18.10
CA LEU A 39 0.14 -1.19 -17.56
C LEU A 39 -0.66 0.04 -17.96
N ASN A 40 -0.02 1.21 -18.01
CA ASN A 40 -0.65 2.46 -18.41
C ASN A 40 -1.05 2.45 -19.89
N GLU A 41 -0.17 1.97 -20.78
CA GLU A 41 -0.47 1.84 -22.21
C GLU A 41 -1.53 0.76 -22.46
N ALA A 42 -1.47 -0.37 -21.76
CA ALA A 42 -2.51 -1.41 -21.81
C ALA A 42 -3.88 -0.85 -21.38
N LYS A 43 -3.91 -0.04 -20.31
CA LYS A 43 -5.12 0.63 -19.84
C LYS A 43 -5.68 1.60 -20.90
N LYS A 44 -4.84 2.49 -21.45
CA LYS A 44 -5.26 3.43 -22.50
C LYS A 44 -5.82 2.71 -23.73
N LYS A 45 -5.17 1.62 -24.14
CA LYS A 45 -5.65 0.79 -25.25
C LYS A 45 -7.02 0.18 -24.94
N ALA A 46 -7.20 -0.37 -23.75
CA ALA A 46 -8.48 -0.94 -23.34
C ALA A 46 -9.60 0.11 -23.30
N GLU A 47 -9.33 1.30 -22.75
CA GLU A 47 -10.30 2.42 -22.73
C GLU A 47 -10.69 2.87 -24.16
N LYS A 48 -9.72 2.89 -25.07
CA LYS A 48 -9.98 3.17 -26.50
C LYS A 48 -10.82 2.08 -27.14
N ASP A 49 -10.46 0.81 -26.97
CA ASP A 49 -11.17 -0.32 -27.57
C ASP A 49 -12.64 -0.36 -27.09
N VAL A 50 -12.91 -0.04 -25.82
CA VAL A 50 -14.28 0.09 -25.28
C VAL A 50 -15.03 1.22 -25.99
N THR A 51 -14.41 2.41 -26.09
CA THR A 51 -15.03 3.57 -26.73
C THR A 51 -15.34 3.32 -28.22
N ASP A 52 -14.44 2.65 -28.94
CA ASP A 52 -14.63 2.34 -30.35
C ASP A 52 -15.73 1.28 -30.54
N ARG A 53 -15.83 0.29 -29.64
CA ARG A 53 -16.95 -0.68 -29.63
C ARG A 53 -18.29 -0.02 -29.35
N ASP A 54 -18.36 0.93 -28.41
CA ASP A 54 -19.61 1.66 -28.13
C ASP A 54 -20.10 2.44 -29.36
N LYS A 55 -19.17 3.09 -30.08
CA LYS A 55 -19.49 3.75 -31.36
C LYS A 55 -20.00 2.76 -32.41
N GLN A 56 -19.38 1.60 -32.54
CA GLN A 56 -19.83 0.55 -33.47
C GLN A 56 -21.23 0.05 -33.12
N ILE A 57 -21.56 -0.11 -31.83
CA ILE A 57 -22.91 -0.49 -31.39
C ILE A 57 -23.93 0.60 -31.75
N GLU A 58 -23.57 1.87 -31.56
CA GLU A 58 -24.42 3.01 -31.95
C GLU A 58 -24.66 3.07 -33.47
N GLU A 59 -23.62 2.86 -34.27
CA GLU A 59 -23.71 2.84 -35.73
C GLU A 59 -24.54 1.65 -36.24
N LEU A 60 -24.35 0.47 -35.65
CA LEU A 60 -25.20 -0.70 -35.92
C LEU A 60 -26.65 -0.37 -35.67
N GLY A 61 -26.99 0.26 -34.54
CA GLY A 61 -28.37 0.65 -34.19
C GLY A 61 -29.06 1.58 -35.20
N LYS A 62 -28.29 2.33 -36.00
CA LYS A 62 -28.81 3.25 -37.03
C LYS A 62 -29.02 2.59 -38.40
N THR A 63 -28.64 1.32 -38.56
CA THR A 63 -28.71 0.63 -39.86
C THR A 63 -30.15 0.36 -40.29
N ALA A 64 -30.51 0.77 -41.50
CA ALA A 64 -31.83 0.51 -42.07
C ALA A 64 -32.05 -0.99 -42.29
N GLY A 65 -33.23 -1.50 -41.91
CA GLY A 65 -33.60 -2.91 -42.07
C GLY A 65 -33.36 -3.81 -40.86
N LEU A 66 -32.92 -3.26 -39.72
CA LEU A 66 -32.87 -3.99 -38.45
C LEU A 66 -34.27 -4.42 -37.99
N SER A 67 -34.39 -5.66 -37.52
CA SER A 67 -35.61 -6.13 -36.86
C SER A 67 -35.81 -5.40 -35.51
N GLU A 68 -37.06 -5.29 -35.07
CA GLU A 68 -37.38 -4.66 -33.78
C GLU A 68 -36.69 -5.37 -32.59
N GLU A 69 -36.51 -6.69 -32.68
CA GLU A 69 -35.76 -7.46 -31.68
C GLU A 69 -34.29 -7.03 -31.61
N LEU A 70 -33.64 -6.87 -32.76
CA LEU A 70 -32.24 -6.42 -32.80
C LEU A 70 -32.09 -4.97 -32.32
N LYS A 71 -33.04 -4.08 -32.64
CA LYS A 71 -33.04 -2.71 -32.11
C LYS A 71 -33.11 -2.71 -30.58
N LYS A 72 -34.04 -3.49 -30.01
CA LYS A 72 -34.19 -3.61 -28.56
C LYS A 72 -32.94 -4.19 -27.89
N GLN A 73 -32.31 -5.18 -28.50
CA GLN A 73 -31.05 -5.74 -28.00
C GLN A 73 -29.91 -4.71 -28.04
N ILE A 74 -29.83 -3.88 -29.08
CA ILE A 74 -28.86 -2.79 -29.17
C ILE A 74 -29.09 -1.74 -28.08
N GLU A 75 -30.33 -1.30 -27.86
CA GLU A 75 -30.66 -0.36 -26.77
C GLU A 75 -30.31 -0.93 -25.38
N THR A 76 -30.56 -2.22 -25.18
CA THR A 76 -30.18 -2.93 -23.94
C THR A 76 -28.67 -2.92 -23.75
N LEU A 77 -27.90 -3.31 -24.78
CA LEU A 77 -26.44 -3.32 -24.72
C LEU A 77 -25.85 -1.93 -24.51
N GLN A 78 -26.42 -0.88 -25.12
CA GLN A 78 -25.99 0.51 -24.90
C GLN A 78 -26.21 0.95 -23.44
N THR A 79 -27.36 0.58 -22.88
CA THR A 79 -27.68 0.89 -21.48
C THR A 79 -26.75 0.14 -20.53
N GLU A 80 -26.55 -1.15 -20.74
CA GLU A 80 -25.64 -1.99 -19.95
C GLU A 80 -24.20 -1.48 -20.00
N ASN A 81 -23.68 -1.12 -21.19
CA ASN A 81 -22.33 -0.57 -21.32
C ASN A 81 -22.19 0.77 -20.57
N LYS A 82 -23.19 1.65 -20.65
CA LYS A 82 -23.19 2.91 -19.91
C LYS A 82 -23.16 2.68 -18.40
N THR A 83 -24.04 1.82 -17.89
CA THR A 83 -24.09 1.48 -16.45
C THR A 83 -22.79 0.80 -15.99
N ALA A 84 -22.23 -0.10 -16.80
CA ALA A 84 -20.96 -0.75 -16.50
C ALA A 84 -19.80 0.25 -16.41
N LYS A 85 -19.77 1.24 -17.32
CA LYS A 85 -18.77 2.32 -17.31
C LYS A 85 -18.88 3.17 -16.05
N GLU A 86 -20.07 3.64 -15.69
CA GLU A 86 -20.30 4.44 -14.48
C GLU A 86 -19.91 3.67 -13.20
N LYS A 87 -20.24 2.37 -13.15
CA LYS A 87 -19.86 1.49 -12.04
C LYS A 87 -18.34 1.33 -11.95
N TYR A 88 -17.68 1.05 -13.07
CA TYR A 88 -16.23 0.90 -13.14
C TYR A 88 -15.51 2.18 -12.71
N GLU A 89 -15.95 3.34 -13.21
CA GLU A 89 -15.38 4.64 -12.84
C GLU A 89 -15.54 4.90 -11.34
N THR A 90 -16.70 4.58 -10.76
CA THR A 90 -16.97 4.71 -9.32
C THR A 90 -16.08 3.79 -8.49
N GLU A 91 -16.01 2.50 -8.84
CA GLU A 91 -15.18 1.51 -8.15
C GLU A 91 -13.69 1.88 -8.24
N LEU A 92 -13.23 2.37 -9.40
CA LEU A 92 -11.85 2.80 -9.58
C LEU A 92 -11.51 4.02 -8.70
N GLN A 93 -12.41 4.99 -8.59
CA GLN A 93 -12.24 6.14 -7.70
C GLN A 93 -12.21 5.71 -6.22
N ASP A 94 -13.10 4.79 -5.82
CA ASP A 94 -13.10 4.27 -4.44
C ASP A 94 -11.83 3.49 -4.11
N ILE A 95 -11.34 2.65 -5.03
CA ILE A 95 -10.06 1.93 -4.86
C ILE A 95 -8.91 2.90 -4.71
N LYS A 96 -8.81 3.92 -5.59
CA LYS A 96 -7.77 4.95 -5.51
C LYS A 96 -7.81 5.69 -4.18
N MET A 97 -9.00 6.15 -3.78
CA MET A 97 -9.20 6.86 -2.52
C MET A 97 -8.82 5.98 -1.32
N THR A 98 -9.31 4.75 -1.30
CA THR A 98 -9.01 3.79 -0.22
C THR A 98 -7.52 3.52 -0.12
N ASN A 99 -6.83 3.31 -1.24
CA ASN A 99 -5.37 3.08 -1.24
C ASN A 99 -4.59 4.30 -0.76
N ALA A 100 -4.96 5.51 -1.21
CA ALA A 100 -4.34 6.75 -0.75
C ALA A 100 -4.49 6.94 0.77
N LEU A 101 -5.68 6.61 1.31
CA LEU A 101 -5.93 6.66 2.75
C LEU A 101 -5.16 5.58 3.52
N ARG A 102 -5.12 4.34 3.00
CA ARG A 102 -4.32 3.25 3.59
C ARG A 102 -2.87 3.66 3.72
N HIS A 103 -2.30 4.25 2.66
CA HIS A 103 -0.93 4.74 2.68
C HIS A 103 -0.73 5.85 3.71
N LYS A 104 -1.65 6.83 3.80
CA LYS A 104 -1.53 7.94 4.76
C LYS A 104 -1.63 7.48 6.22
N LEU A 105 -2.37 6.40 6.48
CA LEU A 105 -2.60 5.80 7.79
C LEU A 105 -1.60 4.69 8.15
N GLU A 106 -0.75 4.28 7.22
CA GLU A 106 0.19 3.17 7.40
C GLU A 106 1.10 3.40 8.62
N GLY A 107 1.14 2.42 9.53
CA GLY A 107 1.91 2.50 10.77
C GLY A 107 1.39 3.48 11.84
N LYS A 108 0.39 4.33 11.54
CA LYS A 108 -0.14 5.35 12.47
C LYS A 108 -1.31 4.87 13.31
N VAL A 109 -2.09 3.92 12.80
CA VAL A 109 -3.32 3.44 13.46
C VAL A 109 -3.25 1.96 13.81
N HIS A 110 -4.07 1.55 14.77
CA HIS A 110 -4.21 0.15 15.17
C HIS A 110 -4.96 -0.70 14.14
N ASP A 111 -6.01 -0.13 13.55
CA ASP A 111 -6.80 -0.76 12.49
C ASP A 111 -7.06 0.25 11.37
N VAL A 112 -6.43 0.02 10.22
CA VAL A 112 -6.48 0.93 9.07
C VAL A 112 -7.86 0.93 8.42
N ASP A 113 -8.48 -0.24 8.27
CA ASP A 113 -9.77 -0.35 7.58
C ASP A 113 -10.90 0.27 8.42
N LEU A 114 -10.84 0.12 9.75
CA LEU A 114 -11.77 0.77 10.66
C LEU A 114 -11.69 2.31 10.56
N VAL A 115 -10.48 2.87 10.59
CA VAL A 115 -10.28 4.33 10.51
C VAL A 115 -10.70 4.87 9.14
N ILE A 116 -10.39 4.15 8.05
CA ILE A 116 -10.88 4.50 6.71
C ILE A 116 -12.40 4.50 6.66
N GLY A 117 -13.06 3.54 7.32
CA GLY A 117 -14.52 3.48 7.42
C GLY A 117 -15.14 4.67 8.17
N MET A 118 -14.36 5.39 8.98
CA MET A 118 -14.80 6.59 9.71
C MET A 118 -14.53 7.89 8.95
N ILE A 119 -13.85 7.82 7.81
CA ILE A 119 -13.50 8.98 6.99
C ILE A 119 -14.56 9.17 5.89
N ASP A 120 -15.06 10.40 5.76
CA ASP A 120 -15.90 10.78 4.63
C ASP A 120 -15.05 11.02 3.38
N LYS A 121 -14.96 9.95 2.58
CA LYS A 121 -14.28 9.93 1.28
C LYS A 121 -14.78 11.02 0.32
N LYS A 122 -16.02 11.52 0.46
CA LYS A 122 -16.59 12.54 -0.44
C LYS A 122 -16.00 13.93 -0.22
N LEU A 123 -15.47 14.19 0.97
CA LEU A 123 -14.83 15.47 1.32
C LEU A 123 -13.35 15.50 0.95
N ILE A 124 -12.79 14.37 0.52
CA ILE A 124 -11.37 14.23 0.22
C ILE A 124 -11.12 14.47 -1.27
N LYS A 125 -10.07 15.23 -1.55
CA LYS A 125 -9.56 15.42 -2.91
C LYS A 125 -8.24 14.70 -3.07
N LEU A 126 -8.11 13.96 -4.17
CA LEU A 126 -6.86 13.36 -4.62
C LEU A 126 -6.19 14.27 -5.64
N GLY A 127 -4.86 14.33 -5.62
CA GLY A 127 -4.04 14.90 -6.68
C GLY A 127 -3.91 13.95 -7.87
N ASP A 128 -3.31 14.43 -8.95
CA ASP A 128 -3.08 13.66 -10.18
C ASP A 128 -2.15 12.45 -9.97
N ASP A 129 -1.31 12.53 -8.94
CA ASP A 129 -0.43 11.45 -8.47
C ASP A 129 -1.14 10.41 -7.60
N GLY A 130 -2.42 10.62 -7.29
CA GLY A 130 -3.22 9.75 -6.42
C GLY A 130 -3.02 10.01 -4.93
N ASN A 131 -2.27 11.05 -4.54
CA ASN A 131 -2.09 11.42 -3.13
C ASN A 131 -3.24 12.27 -2.62
N VAL A 132 -3.53 12.19 -1.32
CA VAL A 132 -4.54 13.04 -0.68
C VAL A 132 -4.01 14.47 -0.54
N ILE A 133 -4.66 15.42 -1.21
CA ILE A 133 -4.25 16.83 -1.23
C ILE A 133 -5.07 17.72 -0.28
N HIS A 134 -6.32 17.36 0.03
CA HIS A 134 -7.20 18.15 0.91
C HIS A 134 -8.27 17.29 1.60
N GLY A 135 -8.81 17.81 2.72
CA GLY A 135 -10.03 17.31 3.38
C GLY A 135 -9.86 16.10 4.29
N TYR A 136 -8.65 15.55 4.39
CA TYR A 136 -8.32 14.45 5.30
C TYR A 136 -7.81 14.92 6.66
N ASP A 137 -6.96 15.95 6.69
CA ASP A 137 -6.23 16.33 7.91
C ASP A 137 -7.19 16.81 9.02
N GLU A 138 -8.28 17.51 8.66
CA GLU A 138 -9.31 17.93 9.61
C GLU A 138 -10.09 16.74 10.19
N GLN A 139 -10.36 15.73 9.36
CA GLN A 139 -11.05 14.50 9.78
C GLN A 139 -10.16 13.66 10.68
N GLU A 140 -8.87 13.50 10.33
CA GLU A 140 -7.88 12.81 11.14
C GLU A 140 -7.76 13.48 12.52
N LYS A 141 -7.61 14.80 12.57
CA LYS A 141 -7.54 15.55 13.84
C LYS A 141 -8.78 15.35 14.70
N THR A 142 -9.97 15.42 14.10
CA THR A 142 -11.24 15.19 14.80
C THR A 142 -11.31 13.76 15.36
N LEU A 143 -10.81 12.77 14.61
CA LEU A 143 -10.73 11.39 15.06
C LEU A 143 -9.69 11.21 16.17
N GLN A 144 -8.55 11.90 16.13
CA GLN A 144 -7.56 11.88 17.20
C GLN A 144 -8.11 12.48 18.50
N GLU A 145 -8.86 13.59 18.42
CA GLU A 145 -9.48 14.22 19.59
C GLU A 145 -10.61 13.37 20.19
N SER A 146 -11.46 12.79 19.34
CA SER A 146 -12.65 12.05 19.79
C SER A 146 -12.41 10.56 20.04
N LYS A 147 -11.40 9.97 19.40
CA LYS A 147 -11.11 8.52 19.38
C LYS A 147 -9.60 8.23 19.36
N ALA A 148 -8.87 8.89 20.26
CA ALA A 148 -7.41 8.74 20.40
C ALA A 148 -6.92 7.28 20.45
N PHE A 149 -7.71 6.37 21.04
CA PHE A 149 -7.39 4.94 21.15
C PHE A 149 -7.24 4.20 19.80
N LEU A 150 -7.68 4.78 18.69
CA LEU A 150 -7.48 4.21 17.35
C LEU A 150 -6.06 4.45 16.81
N PHE A 151 -5.35 5.43 17.38
CA PHE A 151 -4.04 5.87 16.93
C PHE A 151 -2.95 5.33 17.84
N LYS A 152 -1.86 4.88 17.22
CA LYS A 152 -0.67 4.41 17.92
C LYS A 152 0.06 5.59 18.55
N SER A 153 0.47 5.45 19.80
CA SER A 153 1.36 6.41 20.46
C SER A 153 2.76 6.35 19.86
N GLU A 154 3.48 7.48 19.81
CA GLU A 154 4.83 7.57 19.23
C GLU A 154 5.83 6.57 19.86
N GLU A 155 5.64 6.20 21.13
CA GLU A 155 6.45 5.18 21.81
C GLU A 155 6.28 3.76 21.23
N SER A 156 5.11 3.45 20.66
CA SER A 156 4.81 2.13 20.09
C SER A 156 5.36 1.93 18.67
N GLN A 157 5.78 3.00 17.99
CA GLN A 157 6.44 2.92 16.69
C GLN A 157 7.94 2.55 16.79
N GLN A 158 8.55 2.67 17.98
CA GLN A 158 9.95 2.29 18.23
C GLN A 158 10.12 0.86 18.77
N GLN A 159 9.04 0.17 19.15
CA GLN A 159 9.09 -1.17 19.74
C GLN A 159 8.81 -2.28 18.73
N GLN A 160 9.58 -2.33 17.64
CA GLN A 160 9.83 -3.58 16.91
C GLN A 160 11.31 -3.94 17.05
N GLN A 161 11.73 -4.24 18.27
CA GLN A 161 12.95 -4.99 18.57
C GLN A 161 12.97 -5.31 20.07
N THR A 162 12.28 -6.37 20.46
CA THR A 162 12.71 -7.37 21.47
C THR A 162 11.51 -8.25 21.84
N PRO A 163 11.62 -9.60 21.82
CA PRO A 163 10.60 -10.45 22.41
C PRO A 163 10.57 -10.20 23.92
N PRO A 164 9.38 -10.14 24.56
CA PRO A 164 9.30 -10.04 26.01
C PRO A 164 9.90 -11.29 26.63
N GLY A 165 11.05 -11.15 27.27
CA GLY A 165 11.65 -12.22 28.06
C GLY A 165 10.70 -12.64 29.17
N PHE A 166 10.38 -13.92 29.23
CA PHE A 166 9.65 -14.56 30.32
C PHE A 166 10.31 -14.19 31.67
N LYS A 167 9.63 -13.41 32.51
CA LYS A 167 10.01 -13.20 33.90
C LYS A 167 9.22 -14.15 34.78
N VAL A 168 9.87 -15.25 35.20
CA VAL A 168 9.38 -16.08 36.30
C VAL A 168 9.90 -15.48 37.61
N GLY A 169 8.99 -15.13 38.51
CA GLY A 169 9.32 -14.60 39.83
C GLY A 169 9.90 -15.67 40.75
N GLY A 170 10.97 -15.31 41.46
CA GLY A 170 11.56 -16.12 42.53
C GLY A 170 12.81 -15.41 43.06
N GLY A 171 12.74 -14.89 44.29
CA GLY A 171 13.73 -13.98 44.87
C GLY A 171 15.15 -14.56 45.00
N GLY A 172 16.12 -13.68 44.81
CA GLY A 172 17.54 -13.95 45.07
C GLY A 172 18.43 -13.03 44.24
N ASN A 173 18.99 -12.00 44.86
CA ASN A 173 20.06 -11.20 44.26
C ASN A 173 21.31 -12.09 44.11
N PRO A 174 21.92 -12.16 42.92
CA PRO A 174 23.32 -11.75 42.87
C PRO A 174 23.67 -10.94 41.61
N ASN A 175 24.66 -10.08 41.81
CA ASN A 175 25.35 -9.22 40.84
C ASN A 175 25.41 -9.74 39.38
N PRO A 176 25.19 -8.89 38.37
CA PRO A 176 25.36 -9.28 36.97
C PRO A 176 26.85 -9.35 36.60
N PRO A 177 27.33 -10.42 35.92
CA PRO A 177 28.65 -10.39 35.30
C PRO A 177 28.59 -9.67 33.94
N ALA A 178 29.72 -9.09 33.55
CA ALA A 178 29.89 -8.29 32.35
C ALA A 178 29.51 -9.03 31.05
N ALA A 179 28.92 -8.29 30.13
CA ALA A 179 28.33 -8.74 28.87
C ALA A 179 29.38 -9.18 27.83
N THR A 180 29.99 -10.35 28.00
CA THR A 180 30.72 -11.06 26.91
C THR A 180 30.74 -12.58 27.14
N ALA A 181 29.59 -13.21 27.35
CA ALA A 181 29.50 -14.68 27.32
C ALA A 181 28.73 -15.08 26.05
N THR A 182 29.41 -15.73 25.11
CA THR A 182 28.81 -16.22 23.87
C THR A 182 28.29 -17.64 24.05
N LEU A 183 27.41 -18.09 23.15
CA LEU A 183 26.82 -19.44 23.18
C LEU A 183 27.88 -20.55 23.19
N LYS A 184 29.08 -20.30 22.64
CA LYS A 184 30.23 -21.21 22.71
C LYS A 184 30.73 -21.43 24.13
N ASP A 185 30.69 -20.40 24.98
CA ASP A 185 31.17 -20.47 26.36
C ASP A 185 30.21 -21.29 27.25
N ALA A 186 28.91 -21.23 26.96
CA ALA A 186 27.90 -22.00 27.67
C ALA A 186 27.97 -23.52 27.38
N ILE A 187 28.30 -23.89 26.13
CA ILE A 187 28.41 -25.31 25.73
C ILE A 187 29.68 -25.94 26.34
N ALA A 188 30.80 -25.20 26.37
CA ALA A 188 32.05 -25.69 26.95
C ALA A 188 31.93 -26.02 28.46
N ALA A 189 31.17 -25.20 29.20
CA ALA A 189 30.96 -25.42 30.64
C ALA A 189 30.12 -26.66 30.96
N HIS A 190 29.27 -27.11 30.03
CA HIS A 190 28.43 -28.30 30.25
C HIS A 190 29.22 -29.62 30.11
N PHE A 191 30.23 -29.66 29.24
CA PHE A 191 31.03 -30.86 28.97
C PHE A 191 32.27 -31.04 29.86
N GLN A 192 32.62 -30.06 30.69
CA GLN A 192 33.71 -30.19 31.67
C GLN A 192 33.27 -30.77 33.02
N LYS A 193 31.99 -31.09 33.20
CA LYS A 193 31.45 -31.60 34.47
C LYS A 193 31.11 -33.10 34.45
N SER A 194 31.79 -33.89 33.61
CA SER A 194 31.75 -35.36 33.64
C SER A 194 33.16 -35.91 33.81
#